data_AF-A0ABD5SYY7-F1
#
_entry.id   AF-A0ABD5SYY7-F1
#
_cell.length_a   1.000
_cell.length_b   1.000
_cell.length_c   1.000
_cell.angle_alpha   90.00
_cell.angle_beta   90.00
_cell.angle_gamma   90.00
#
_symmetry.space_group_name_H-M   'P 1'
#
loop_
_entity.id
_entity.type
_entity.pdbx_description
1 polymer ?
#
loop_
_entity_poly.entity_id
_entity_poly.type
_entity_poly.pdbx_seq_one_letter_code
_entity_poly.pdbx_strand_id
1 'polypeptide(L)' 'MREQTLDAIVDLVAEHEPVDAEDVPELLDEEIDTEEAAAYLTVAEERERVLKVNGRYWVMRVGPYSDAPE' A
#
# COMPACT_ATOMS: atom_id res chain seq x y z
N MET A 1 9.60 5.00 -12.15
CA MET A 1 8.46 4.27 -11.58
C MET A 1 7.60 3.71 -12.70
N ARG A 2 7.28 2.42 -12.66
CA ARG A 2 6.31 1.80 -13.57
C ARG A 2 4.93 1.92 -12.94
N GLU A 3 3.95 2.42 -13.69
CA GLU A 3 2.60 2.63 -13.18
C GLU A 3 1.92 1.30 -12.78
N GLN A 4 2.21 0.22 -13.50
CA GLN A 4 1.69 -1.14 -13.21
C GLN A 4 2.09 -1.67 -11.83
N THR A 5 3.34 -1.44 -11.39
CA THR A 5 3.82 -1.88 -10.08
C THR A 5 3.15 -1.10 -8.93
N LEU A 6 2.83 0.18 -9.16
CA LEU A 6 2.09 0.97 -8.18
C LEU A 6 0.65 0.50 -8.02
N ASP A 7 -0.04 0.18 -9.13
CA ASP A 7 -1.39 -0.41 -9.08
C ASP A 7 -1.36 -1.77 -8.35
N ALA A 8 -0.39 -2.64 -8.66
CA ALA A 8 -0.26 -3.93 -8.00
C ALA A 8 -0.03 -3.83 -6.49
N ILE A 9 0.75 -2.85 -6.03
CA ILE A 9 0.96 -2.59 -4.59
C ILE A 9 -0.32 -2.08 -3.92
N VAL A 10 -1.12 -1.25 -4.62
CA VAL A 10 -2.42 -0.80 -4.09
C VAL A 10 -3.40 -1.96 -3.98
N ASP A 11 -3.46 -2.83 -4.99
CA ASP A 11 -4.30 -4.03 -4.97
C ASP A 11 -3.88 -4.97 -3.84
N LEU A 12 -2.58 -5.17 -3.63
CA LEU A 12 -2.05 -5.94 -2.51
C LEU A 12 -2.49 -5.37 -1.16
N VAL A 13 -2.44 -4.05 -0.98
CA VAL A 13 -2.95 -3.39 0.23
C VAL A 13 -4.47 -3.62 0.38
N ALA A 14 -5.24 -3.61 -0.70
CA ALA A 14 -6.68 -3.87 -0.65
C ALA A 14 -7.02 -5.32 -0.25
N GLU A 15 -6.19 -6.29 -0.63
CA GLU A 15 -6.40 -7.71 -0.33
C GLU A 15 -5.87 -8.12 1.05
N HIS A 16 -4.83 -7.44 1.53
CA HIS A 16 -4.05 -7.83 2.71
C HIS A 16 -3.97 -6.76 3.81
N GLU A 17 -4.79 -5.69 3.78
CA GLU A 17 -4.75 -4.64 4.80
C GLU A 17 -4.92 -5.19 6.24
N PRO A 18 -4.08 -4.74 7.21
CA PRO A 18 -2.97 -3.79 7.08
C PRO A 18 -1.67 -4.44 6.57
N VAL A 19 -0.97 -3.73 5.69
CA VAL A 19 0.30 -4.17 5.06
C VAL A 19 1.45 -3.28 5.51
N ASP A 20 2.62 -3.84 5.79
CA ASP A 20 3.85 -3.08 5.91
C ASP A 20 4.83 -3.32 4.75
N ALA A 21 5.86 -2.48 4.64
CA ALA A 21 6.80 -2.53 3.51
C ALA A 21 7.64 -3.82 3.47
N GLU A 22 7.82 -4.50 4.60
CA GLU A 22 8.49 -5.81 4.72
C GLU A 22 7.61 -6.94 4.19
N ASP A 23 6.27 -6.81 4.29
CA ASP A 23 5.32 -7.83 3.79
C ASP A 23 5.18 -7.78 2.26
N VAL A 24 5.31 -6.60 1.65
CA VAL A 24 5.16 -6.41 0.20
C VAL A 24 6.03 -7.35 -0.63
N PRO A 25 7.36 -7.46 -0.42
CA PRO A 25 8.19 -8.39 -1.20
C PRO A 25 7.85 -9.87 -1.00
N GLU A 26 7.20 -10.23 0.12
CA GLU A 26 6.74 -11.61 0.35
C GLU A 26 5.41 -11.90 -0.35
N LEU A 27 4.56 -10.87 -0.49
CA LEU A 27 3.20 -10.97 -1.02
C LEU A 27 3.11 -10.63 -2.51
N LEU A 28 4.04 -9.83 -3.04
CA LEU A 28 4.10 -9.43 -4.43
C LEU A 28 5.05 -10.39 -5.20
N ASP A 29 4.56 -11.02 -6.27
CA ASP A 29 5.35 -11.93 -7.13
C ASP A 29 6.40 -11.19 -7.99
N GLU A 30 6.68 -9.91 -7.71
CA GLU A 30 7.70 -9.10 -8.38
C GLU A 30 8.97 -9.00 -7.52
N GLU A 31 10.14 -9.05 -8.14
CA GLU A 31 11.44 -8.77 -7.49
C GLU A 31 11.54 -7.27 -7.16
N ILE A 32 10.96 -6.87 -6.03
CA ILE A 32 11.16 -5.55 -5.43
C ILE A 32 11.70 -5.70 -4.01
N ASP A 33 12.63 -4.84 -3.63
CA ASP A 33 13.15 -4.82 -2.25
C ASP A 33 12.24 -4.00 -1.32
N THR A 34 12.36 -4.19 -0.01
CA THR A 34 11.61 -3.47 1.03
C THR A 34 11.73 -1.94 0.90
N GLU A 35 12.88 -1.42 0.49
CA GLU A 35 13.08 0.02 0.26
C GLU A 35 12.25 0.54 -0.93
N GLU A 36 12.16 -0.25 -2.01
CA GLU A 36 11.33 0.08 -3.16
C GLU A 36 9.84 -0.03 -2.81
N ALA A 37 9.44 -1.09 -2.09
CA ALA A 37 8.09 -1.24 -1.58
C ALA A 37 7.65 -0.05 -0.72
N ALA A 38 8.50 0.39 0.21
CA ALA A 38 8.24 1.57 1.03
C ALA A 38 8.08 2.85 0.18
N ALA A 39 8.91 3.01 -0.87
CA ALA A 39 8.80 4.13 -1.78
C ALA A 39 7.48 4.11 -2.56
N TYR A 40 7.06 2.96 -3.07
CA TYR A 40 5.78 2.81 -3.77
C TYR A 40 4.57 3.03 -2.85
N LEU A 41 4.59 2.48 -1.63
CA LEU A 41 3.55 2.72 -0.63
C LEU A 41 3.43 4.20 -0.26
N THR A 42 4.57 4.89 -0.11
CA THR A 42 4.61 6.34 0.12
C THR A 42 4.00 7.10 -1.07
N VAL A 43 4.32 6.72 -2.30
CA VAL A 43 3.73 7.34 -3.50
C VAL A 43 2.23 7.06 -3.59
N ALA A 44 1.78 5.87 -3.21
CA ALA A 44 0.36 5.52 -3.15
C ALA A 44 -0.38 6.34 -2.08
N GLU A 45 0.27 6.61 -0.94
CA GLU A 45 -0.23 7.52 0.10
C GLU A 45 -0.33 8.97 -0.39
N GLU A 46 0.72 9.49 -1.03
CA GLU A 46 0.74 10.84 -1.62
C GLU A 46 -0.33 11.02 -2.70
N ARG A 47 -0.65 9.95 -3.45
CA ARG A 47 -1.73 9.90 -4.45
C ARG A 47 -3.11 9.61 -3.84
N GLU A 48 -3.21 9.61 -2.52
CA GLU A 48 -4.46 9.44 -1.78
C GLU A 48 -5.15 8.09 -2.04
N ARG A 49 -4.41 7.05 -2.41
CA ARG A 49 -4.95 5.71 -2.65
C ARG A 49 -4.96 4.84 -1.39
N VAL A 50 -3.93 4.97 -0.57
CA VAL A 50 -3.77 4.28 0.71
C VAL A 50 -3.53 5.30 1.83
N LEU A 51 -3.68 4.87 3.08
CA LEU A 51 -3.43 5.67 4.27
C LEU A 51 -2.40 4.97 5.15
N LYS A 52 -1.41 5.72 5.62
CA LYS A 52 -0.45 5.23 6.61
C LYS A 52 -1.01 5.34 8.03
N VAL A 53 -1.06 4.22 8.74
CA VAL A 53 -1.53 4.09 10.12
C VAL A 53 -0.44 3.56 11.04
N ASN A 54 -0.46 3.99 12.31
CA ASN A 54 0.52 3.59 13.33
C ASN A 54 2.00 3.79 12.94
N GLY A 55 2.29 4.68 11.99
CA GLY A 55 3.65 5.02 11.55
C GLY A 55 4.38 3.95 10.74
N ARG A 56 3.80 2.76 10.52
CA ARG A 56 4.44 1.66 9.77
C ARG A 56 3.54 0.85 8.83
N TYR A 57 2.22 0.93 8.97
CA TYR A 57 1.29 0.11 8.17
C TYR A 57 0.53 0.98 7.18
N TRP A 58 0.15 0.41 6.05
CA TRP A 58 -0.71 1.02 5.04
C TRP A 58 -2.01 0.22 4.91
N VAL A 59 -3.11 0.96 4.80
CA VAL A 59 -4.47 0.43 4.60
C VAL A 59 -5.13 1.16 3.45
N MET A 60 -6.20 0.60 2.87
CA MET A 60 -6.93 1.31 1.83
C MET A 60 -7.53 2.60 2.36
N ARG A 61 -7.41 3.69 1.58
CA ARG A 61 -8.01 4.96 1.98
C ARG A 61 -9.54 4.89 1.93
N VAL A 62 -10.10 4.14 0.99
CA VAL A 62 -11.55 3.88 0.86
C VAL A 62 -11.79 2.38 1.08
N GLY A 63 -12.10 2.01 2.32
CA GLY A 63 -12.36 0.65 2.80
C GLY A 63 -13.20 0.70 4.09
N PRO A 64 -13.40 -0.41 4.82
CA PRO A 64 -14.21 -0.43 6.06
C PRO A 64 -13.66 0.48 7.18
N TYR A 65 -12.42 0.97 7.05
CA TYR A 65 -11.78 1.96 7.93
C TYR A 65 -11.83 3.39 7.39
N SER A 66 -12.43 3.59 6.22
CA SER A 66 -12.78 4.92 5.72
C SER A 66 -14.00 5.37 6.50
N ASP A 67 -13.78 6.26 7.47
CA ASP A 67 -14.84 7.00 8.13
C ASP A 67 -15.53 7.86 7.05
N ALA A 68 -16.47 7.26 6.32
CA ALA A 68 -17.39 7.98 5.47
C ALA A 68 -18.43 8.60 6.41
N PRO A 69 -18.49 9.94 6.58
CA PRO A 69 -19.64 10.53 7.22
C PRO A 69 -20.87 10.27 6.34
N GLU A 70 -21.87 9.56 6.87
CA GLU A 70 -23.25 9.60 6.35
C GLU A 70 -23.85 11.00 6.46
#